data_AF-A0A1H8DQZ0-F1
#
_entry.id   AF-A0A1H8DQZ0-F1
#
_cell.length_a   1.000
_cell.length_b   1.000
_cell.length_c   1.000
_cell.angle_alpha   90.00
_cell.angle_beta   90.00
_cell.angle_gamma   90.00
#
_symmetry.space_group_name_H-M   'P 1'
#
loop_
_entity.id
_entity.type
_entity.pdbx_description
1 polymer ?
#
loop_
_entity_poly.entity_id
_entity_poly.type
_entity_poly.pdbx_seq_one_letter_code
_entity_poly.pdbx_strand_id
1 'polypeptide(L)'
;MSDVIVATANTNPTPGSVVEVSVDEMVCSLSIENNKFSDSLPIIPSAARVRSNKVLYRLKLKARLSTHADGVKVSGNRLNIESNRQMDNVVSRGKTDSKGELIIVFETREPGDVELRVTTTGITCPVLKINLKEAWYEELFLITGYNVCEEDDFSGPLVEAKGLDKNHKEDFLFGARGVAMQGTGKDTEGHYIGLTQMSGGWHRNSRGAPDRVMSQTGTSFRYVDGVVGKYGLVTENHSIAVDPSIIPPHAKVDIEGVGPRFADDKGSAIRTYHIDNFIGAGESVVRTWMRGGVNGTKRRVKYLGGGV
;
A
#
# COMPACT_ATOMS: atom_id res chain seq x y z
N MET A 1 -2.24 0.31 36.46
CA MET A 1 -0.83 0.50 36.13
C MET A 1 -0.46 1.88 36.62
N SER A 2 0.45 1.99 37.57
CA SER A 2 0.99 3.28 38.01
C SER A 2 1.79 3.86 36.84
N ASP A 3 1.36 5.00 36.31
CA ASP A 3 2.11 5.75 35.31
C ASP A 3 3.48 6.09 35.92
N VAL A 4 4.54 5.46 35.41
CA VAL A 4 5.91 5.75 35.84
C VAL A 4 6.27 7.13 35.29
N ILE A 5 6.27 8.14 36.16
CA ILE A 5 6.71 9.49 35.83
C ILE A 5 8.23 9.46 35.72
N VAL A 6 8.75 9.54 34.49
CA VAL A 6 10.18 9.61 34.23
C VAL A 6 10.58 11.08 34.16
N ALA A 7 11.17 11.59 35.23
CA ALA A 7 11.89 12.86 35.21
C ALA A 7 13.35 12.61 34.84
N THR A 8 13.92 13.48 34.00
CA THR A 8 15.30 13.32 33.51
C THR A 8 16.23 14.16 34.38
N ALA A 9 17.31 13.55 34.85
CA ALA A 9 18.30 14.23 35.66
C ALA A 9 19.68 14.14 35.00
N ASN A 10 20.38 15.27 34.90
CA ASN A 10 21.74 15.31 34.38
C ASN A 10 22.71 15.03 35.53
N THR A 11 23.36 13.87 35.52
CA THR A 11 24.42 13.56 36.48
C THR A 11 25.69 14.29 36.07
N ASN A 12 26.33 15.01 36.99
CA ASN A 12 27.71 15.47 36.77
C ASN A 12 28.69 14.33 37.14
N PRO A 13 29.92 14.32 36.59
CA PRO A 13 30.90 13.26 36.86
C PRO A 13 31.52 13.33 38.27
N THR A 14 31.07 14.25 39.13
CA THR A 14 31.65 14.48 40.46
C THR A 14 31.07 13.48 41.46
N PRO A 15 31.89 12.60 42.07
CA PRO A 15 31.42 11.68 43.10
C PRO A 15 30.81 12.45 44.30
N GLY A 16 29.63 12.04 44.74
CA GLY A 16 28.91 12.67 45.86
C GLY A 16 28.03 13.87 45.48
N SER A 17 27.83 14.15 44.18
CA SER A 17 26.86 15.16 43.75
C SER A 17 25.42 14.70 44.00
N VAL A 18 24.60 15.63 44.50
CA VAL A 18 23.16 15.43 44.65
C VAL A 18 22.51 15.64 43.29
N VAL A 19 21.73 14.67 42.86
CA VAL A 19 20.93 14.74 41.63
C VAL A 19 19.53 15.17 42.04
N GLU A 20 19.19 16.45 41.82
CA GLU A 20 17.83 16.94 42.02
C GLU A 20 16.96 16.59 40.82
N VAL A 21 15.83 15.96 41.11
CA VAL A 21 14.82 15.56 40.12
C VAL A 21 13.53 16.30 40.44
N SER A 22 13.20 17.31 39.65
CA SER A 22 11.94 18.05 39.79
C SER A 22 10.91 17.51 38.79
N VAL A 23 9.70 17.24 39.29
CA VAL A 23 8.50 16.99 38.48
C VAL A 23 7.64 18.23 38.60
N ASP A 24 7.17 18.76 37.46
CA ASP A 24 6.26 19.90 37.48
C ASP A 24 4.93 19.54 38.15
N GLU A 25 4.21 20.56 38.63
CA GLU A 25 2.89 20.37 39.21
C GLU A 25 1.89 19.75 38.22
N MET A 26 2.05 20.01 36.91
CA MET A 26 1.23 19.38 35.88
C MET A 26 1.99 18.26 35.18
N VAL A 27 1.34 17.11 35.08
CA VAL A 27 1.85 15.93 34.38
C VAL A 27 0.96 15.59 33.20
N CYS A 28 1.59 15.20 32.09
CA CYS A 28 0.91 14.84 30.85
C CYS A 28 1.25 13.41 30.45
N SER A 29 0.25 12.68 29.94
CA SER A 29 0.45 11.43 29.21
C SER A 29 0.03 11.61 27.74
N LEU A 30 0.85 11.14 26.80
CA LEU A 30 0.50 11.05 25.39
C LEU A 30 0.25 9.58 25.00
N SER A 31 -0.86 9.32 24.31
CA SER A 31 -1.19 8.00 23.78
C SER A 31 -1.71 8.08 22.35
N ILE A 32 -1.52 7.01 21.58
CA ILE A 32 -2.17 6.86 20.28
C ILE A 32 -3.63 6.44 20.50
N GLU A 33 -4.56 7.10 19.82
CA GLU A 33 -5.96 6.71 19.81
C GLU A 33 -6.19 5.61 18.78
N ASN A 34 -7.09 4.69 19.11
CA ASN A 34 -7.53 3.69 18.16
C ASN A 34 -8.15 4.36 16.93
N ASN A 35 -7.74 3.88 15.76
CA ASN A 35 -8.33 4.23 14.48
C ASN A 35 -9.71 3.55 14.31
N LYS A 36 -10.36 3.78 13.17
CA LYS A 36 -11.70 3.22 12.89
C LYS A 36 -11.74 1.69 12.78
N PHE A 37 -10.59 1.04 12.72
CA PHE A 37 -10.43 -0.42 12.73
C PHE A 37 -10.11 -0.97 14.12
N SER A 38 -10.23 -0.14 15.17
CA SER A 38 -9.91 -0.48 16.56
C SER A 38 -8.44 -0.89 16.76
N ASP A 39 -7.53 -0.27 16.01
CA ASP A 39 -6.09 -0.52 16.01
C ASP A 39 -5.33 0.80 16.25
N SER A 40 -4.11 0.76 16.79
CA SER A 40 -3.24 1.92 16.98
C SER A 40 -2.38 2.27 15.75
N LEU A 41 -2.48 1.49 14.66
CA LEU A 41 -1.76 1.83 13.42
C LEU A 41 -2.23 3.16 12.81
N PRO A 42 -1.33 3.90 12.12
CA PRO A 42 -1.69 5.05 11.31
C PRO A 42 -2.73 4.75 10.24
N ILE A 43 -3.43 5.79 9.82
CA ILE A 43 -4.35 5.77 8.68
C ILE A 43 -3.73 6.55 7.52
N ILE A 44 -3.86 6.05 6.30
CA ILE A 44 -3.68 6.78 5.05
C ILE A 44 -5.05 7.38 4.68
N PRO A 45 -5.26 8.71 4.84
CA PRO A 45 -6.57 9.31 4.62
C PRO A 45 -7.06 9.17 3.18
N SER A 46 -8.37 9.08 2.97
CA SER A 46 -8.98 8.87 1.65
C SER A 46 -8.64 9.96 0.60
N ALA A 47 -8.46 11.19 1.07
CA ALA A 47 -8.06 12.34 0.26
C ALA A 47 -6.54 12.43 0.02
N ALA A 48 -5.74 11.65 0.74
CA ALA A 48 -4.30 11.65 0.58
C ALA A 48 -3.90 11.01 -0.75
N ARG A 49 -2.83 11.52 -1.35
CA ARG A 49 -2.17 10.93 -2.52
C ARG A 49 -0.71 10.67 -2.21
N VAL A 50 -0.13 9.73 -2.95
CA VAL A 50 1.31 9.47 -2.96
C VAL A 50 2.04 10.74 -3.40
N ARG A 51 3.11 11.09 -2.70
CA ARG A 51 4.03 12.18 -3.06
C ARG A 51 5.45 11.70 -2.85
N SER A 52 6.32 11.91 -3.84
CA SER A 52 7.71 11.45 -3.79
C SER A 52 7.84 9.97 -3.41
N ASN A 53 6.99 9.12 -4.00
CA ASN A 53 6.89 7.68 -3.73
C ASN A 53 6.52 7.28 -2.29
N LYS A 54 5.99 8.21 -1.48
CA LYS A 54 5.64 7.97 -0.07
C LYS A 54 4.14 8.18 0.18
N VAL A 55 3.57 7.35 1.05
CA VAL A 55 2.21 7.52 1.59
C VAL A 55 2.20 8.54 2.73
N LEU A 56 1.02 9.03 3.12
CA LEU A 56 0.85 9.88 4.30
C LEU A 56 0.40 9.01 5.47
N TYR A 57 1.21 8.95 6.53
CA TYR A 57 0.82 8.40 7.81
C TYR A 57 0.10 9.49 8.61
N ARG A 58 -1.14 9.24 9.04
CA ARG A 58 -1.85 10.11 9.98
C ARG A 58 -2.18 9.34 11.25
N LEU A 59 -1.78 9.87 12.39
CA LEU A 59 -2.15 9.39 13.71
C LEU A 59 -3.01 10.42 14.44
N LYS A 60 -3.98 9.90 15.20
CA LYS A 60 -4.70 10.67 16.20
C LYS A 60 -4.10 10.35 17.56
N LEU A 61 -3.61 11.36 18.24
CA LEU A 61 -3.03 11.24 19.57
C LEU A 61 -3.97 11.88 20.59
N LYS A 62 -3.94 11.39 21.81
CA LYS A 62 -4.62 11.98 22.96
C LYS A 62 -3.59 12.35 24.02
N ALA A 63 -3.58 13.62 24.39
CA ALA A 63 -2.94 14.07 25.60
C ALA A 63 -3.95 14.05 26.75
N ARG A 64 -3.51 13.64 27.94
CA ARG A 64 -4.26 13.77 29.19
C ARG A 64 -3.40 14.53 30.18
N LEU A 65 -3.94 15.61 30.72
CA LEU A 65 -3.27 16.49 31.68
C LEU A 65 -3.92 16.35 33.06
N SER A 66 -3.09 16.17 34.07
CA SER A 66 -3.51 16.17 35.47
C SER A 66 -2.48 16.85 36.37
N THR A 67 -2.91 17.27 37.54
CA THR A 67 -2.03 17.67 38.62
C THR A 67 -1.28 16.46 39.17
N HIS A 68 -0.01 16.66 39.53
CA HIS A 68 0.87 15.63 40.06
C HIS A 68 0.47 15.22 41.49
N ALA A 69 0.06 16.18 42.32
CA ALA A 69 -0.20 15.97 43.74
C ALA A 69 -1.42 15.08 44.02
N ASP A 70 -2.51 15.28 43.28
CA ASP A 70 -3.81 14.66 43.54
C ASP A 70 -4.49 14.05 42.29
N GLY A 71 -3.85 14.14 41.11
CA GLY A 71 -4.33 13.51 39.87
C GLY A 71 -5.57 14.18 39.25
N VAL A 72 -5.96 15.35 39.75
CA VAL A 72 -7.11 16.12 39.27
C VAL A 72 -6.89 16.54 37.82
N LYS A 73 -7.94 16.42 36.99
CA LYS A 73 -7.86 16.72 35.56
C LYS A 73 -7.76 18.22 35.32
N VAL A 74 -6.82 18.61 34.46
CA VAL A 74 -6.49 20.01 34.21
C VAL A 74 -7.03 20.47 32.85
N SER A 75 -8.04 21.34 32.89
CA SER A 75 -8.66 21.93 31.69
C SER A 75 -7.99 23.25 31.27
N GLY A 76 -8.30 23.75 30.07
CA GLY A 76 -7.96 25.10 29.63
C GLY A 76 -6.50 25.32 29.19
N ASN A 77 -5.69 24.27 29.14
CA ASN A 77 -4.26 24.35 28.83
C ASN A 77 -3.96 24.01 27.37
N ARG A 78 -3.04 24.75 26.75
CA ARG A 78 -2.52 24.44 25.41
C ARG A 78 -1.25 23.61 25.54
N LEU A 79 -1.06 22.66 24.63
CA LEU A 79 0.15 21.83 24.58
C LEU A 79 0.91 22.08 23.28
N ASN A 80 2.20 22.38 23.42
CA ASN A 80 3.19 22.41 22.34
C ASN A 80 3.86 21.04 22.31
N ILE A 81 3.86 20.40 21.14
CA ILE A 81 4.42 19.07 20.94
C ILE A 81 5.33 19.13 19.72
N GLU A 82 6.55 18.65 19.88
CA GLU A 82 7.58 18.65 18.86
C GLU A 82 7.97 17.21 18.50
N SER A 83 8.19 16.98 17.20
CA SER A 83 8.84 15.77 16.70
C SER A 83 10.35 15.97 16.66
N ASN A 84 11.10 14.90 16.88
CA ASN A 84 12.54 14.88 16.64
C ASN A 84 12.92 14.94 15.14
N ARG A 85 11.95 14.96 14.22
CA ARG A 85 12.16 15.00 12.77
C ARG A 85 11.56 16.28 12.17
N GLN A 86 12.34 16.96 11.33
CA GLN A 86 11.94 18.26 10.75
C GLN A 86 10.76 18.19 9.77
N MET A 87 10.55 17.05 9.12
CA MET A 87 9.53 16.88 8.08
C MET A 87 8.14 16.51 8.62
N ASP A 88 8.04 16.28 9.93
CA ASP A 88 6.80 15.88 10.57
C ASP A 88 5.91 17.10 10.86
N ASN A 89 4.60 16.89 10.78
CA ASN A 89 3.60 17.91 11.08
C ASN A 89 2.78 17.49 12.30
N VAL A 90 2.92 18.23 13.40
CA VAL A 90 2.13 18.05 14.62
C VAL A 90 1.11 19.18 14.72
N VAL A 91 -0.17 18.84 14.62
CA VAL A 91 -1.28 19.79 14.72
C VAL A 91 -2.01 19.60 16.04
N SER A 92 -1.73 20.51 16.98
CA SER A 92 -2.43 20.65 18.27
C SER A 92 -3.33 21.88 18.20
N ARG A 93 -4.67 21.69 18.18
CA ARG A 93 -5.64 22.79 18.14
C ARG A 93 -6.51 22.79 19.39
N GLY A 94 -6.63 23.96 20.01
CA GLY A 94 -7.50 24.16 21.16
C GLY A 94 -6.78 24.06 22.49
N LYS A 95 -7.52 23.65 23.52
CA LYS A 95 -7.08 23.53 24.91
C LYS A 95 -7.62 22.21 25.47
N THR A 96 -7.02 21.71 26.54
CA THR A 96 -7.55 20.55 27.27
C THR A 96 -8.99 20.81 27.72
N ASP A 97 -9.85 19.81 27.57
CA ASP A 97 -11.26 19.89 27.97
C ASP A 97 -11.45 19.68 29.49
N SER A 98 -12.70 19.57 29.94
CA SER A 98 -13.03 19.34 31.36
C SER A 98 -12.54 18.00 31.91
N LYS A 99 -12.16 17.05 31.03
CA LYS A 99 -11.54 15.77 31.40
C LYS A 99 -10.01 15.85 31.35
N GLY A 100 -9.46 17.02 31.07
CA GLY A 100 -8.04 17.23 30.85
C GLY A 100 -7.53 16.63 29.55
N GLU A 101 -8.42 16.35 28.59
CA GLU A 101 -8.07 15.68 27.34
C GLU A 101 -7.87 16.69 26.20
N LEU A 102 -6.87 16.44 25.34
CA LEU A 102 -6.66 17.18 24.11
C LEU A 102 -6.33 16.20 22.98
N ILE A 103 -7.01 16.35 21.83
CA ILE A 103 -6.73 15.58 20.63
C ILE A 103 -5.70 16.32 19.77
N ILE A 104 -4.66 15.59 19.37
CA ILE A 104 -3.60 16.06 18.50
C ILE A 104 -3.60 15.19 17.23
N VAL A 105 -3.31 15.80 16.08
CA VAL A 105 -3.12 15.10 14.82
C VAL A 105 -1.63 15.13 14.47
N PHE A 106 -1.04 13.96 14.27
CA PHE A 106 0.33 13.81 13.79
C PHE A 106 0.30 13.30 12.35
N GLU A 107 1.06 13.95 11.47
CA GLU A 107 1.16 13.59 10.05
C GLU A 107 2.61 13.57 9.59
N THR A 108 2.98 12.54 8.83
CA THR A 108 4.29 12.48 8.17
C THR A 108 4.24 11.57 6.95
N ARG A 109 5.24 11.70 6.08
CA ARG A 109 5.50 10.75 4.99
C ARG A 109 6.74 9.90 5.26
N GLU A 110 7.46 10.18 6.33
CA GLU A 110 8.70 9.50 6.67
C GLU A 110 8.43 8.27 7.56
N PRO A 111 8.79 7.05 7.13
CA PRO A 111 8.68 5.87 7.96
C PRO A 111 9.73 5.85 9.09
N GLY A 112 9.70 4.81 9.93
CA GLY A 112 10.67 4.55 11.01
C GLY A 112 10.29 5.17 12.37
N ASP A 113 11.28 5.26 13.26
CA ASP A 113 11.11 5.69 14.65
C ASP A 113 11.02 7.21 14.83
N VAL A 114 9.92 7.69 15.42
CA VAL A 114 9.71 9.08 15.81
C VAL A 114 9.55 9.20 17.32
N GLU A 115 10.09 10.29 17.86
CA GLU A 115 9.91 10.69 19.25
C GLU A 115 9.14 12.00 19.31
N LEU A 116 8.04 12.02 20.07
CA LEU A 116 7.24 13.22 20.33
C LEU A 116 7.45 13.70 21.77
N ARG A 117 7.70 15.00 21.92
CA ARG A 117 8.01 15.63 23.20
C ARG A 117 7.08 16.81 23.44
N VAL A 118 6.49 16.90 24.62
CA VAL A 118 5.77 18.11 25.06
C VAL A 118 6.81 19.14 25.49
N THR A 119 6.76 20.34 24.92
CA THR A 119 7.70 21.45 25.22
C THR A 119 7.05 22.61 25.96
N THR A 120 5.79 22.46 26.38
CA THR A 120 5.08 23.44 27.19
C THR A 120 5.70 23.56 28.59
N THR A 121 6.12 24.77 28.96
CA THR A 121 6.68 25.07 30.28
C THR A 121 5.73 24.70 31.42
N GLY A 122 6.27 24.12 32.50
CA GLY A 122 5.50 23.73 33.68
C GLY A 122 4.69 22.46 33.49
N ILE A 123 4.97 21.67 32.45
CA ILE A 123 4.34 20.38 32.19
C ILE A 123 5.42 19.32 31.99
N THR A 124 5.42 18.32 32.86
CA THR A 124 6.27 17.14 32.70
C THR A 124 5.53 16.07 31.91
N CYS A 125 6.14 15.57 30.82
CA CYS A 125 5.55 14.55 29.96
C CYS A 125 6.62 13.53 29.49
N PRO A 126 6.37 12.21 29.64
CA PRO A 126 7.23 11.21 29.02
C PRO A 126 7.27 11.35 27.49
N VAL A 127 8.41 11.03 26.90
CA VAL A 127 8.58 10.98 25.44
C VAL A 127 7.71 9.87 24.87
N LEU A 128 6.83 10.18 23.92
CA LEU A 128 6.09 9.18 23.18
C LEU A 128 6.94 8.69 22.00
N LYS A 129 7.25 7.39 21.99
CA LYS A 129 7.97 6.72 20.90
C LYS A 129 7.00 6.00 19.98
N ILE A 130 7.12 6.18 18.68
CA ILE A 130 6.25 5.59 17.67
C ILE A 130 7.10 5.01 16.54
N ASN A 131 6.81 3.79 16.10
CA ASN A 131 7.42 3.18 14.92
C ASN A 131 6.43 3.22 13.74
N LEU A 132 6.77 3.92 12.67
CA LEU A 132 5.92 4.08 11.48
C LEU A 132 6.39 3.16 10.37
N LYS A 133 5.77 1.99 10.26
CA LYS A 133 6.08 1.01 9.20
C LYS A 133 4.84 0.65 8.39
N GLU A 134 3.74 0.45 9.07
CA GLU A 134 2.47 0.01 8.49
C GLU A 134 1.42 1.10 8.63
N ALA A 135 0.45 1.10 7.73
CA ALA A 135 -0.71 1.97 7.84
C ALA A 135 -1.92 1.34 7.16
N TRP A 136 -3.11 1.58 7.71
CA TRP A 136 -4.34 1.18 7.04
C TRP A 136 -4.75 2.24 6.02
N TYR A 137 -5.11 1.82 4.81
CA TYR A 137 -5.87 2.72 3.94
C TYR A 137 -7.26 2.96 4.55
N GLU A 138 -7.68 4.22 4.54
CA GLU A 138 -9.01 4.57 5.03
C GLU A 138 -10.10 3.95 4.17
N GLU A 139 -9.97 4.03 2.84
CA GLU A 139 -10.95 3.46 1.90
C GLU A 139 -10.75 1.96 1.69
N LEU A 140 -11.85 1.30 1.34
CA LEU A 140 -11.82 -0.08 0.86
C LEU A 140 -11.47 -0.12 -0.63
N PHE A 141 -10.71 -1.11 -1.04
CA PHE A 141 -10.33 -1.31 -2.45
C PHE A 141 -11.26 -2.30 -3.12
N LEU A 142 -11.77 -1.96 -4.31
CA LEU A 142 -12.32 -2.96 -5.22
C LEU A 142 -11.20 -3.91 -5.64
N ILE A 143 -11.41 -5.21 -5.45
CA ILE A 143 -10.44 -6.25 -5.82
C ILE A 143 -10.93 -6.99 -7.06
N THR A 144 -10.13 -6.98 -8.12
CA THR A 144 -10.33 -7.82 -9.31
C THR A 144 -9.10 -8.69 -9.56
N GLY A 145 -9.15 -9.53 -10.60
CA GLY A 145 -7.97 -10.26 -11.08
C GLY A 145 -7.81 -10.16 -12.58
N TYR A 146 -6.56 -10.16 -13.03
CA TYR A 146 -6.18 -10.22 -14.44
C TYR A 146 -5.22 -11.39 -14.70
N ASN A 147 -5.31 -11.94 -15.90
CA ASN A 147 -4.53 -13.11 -16.33
C ASN A 147 -3.92 -12.88 -17.71
N VAL A 148 -2.94 -13.71 -18.06
CA VAL A 148 -2.51 -13.89 -19.45
C VAL A 148 -3.15 -15.13 -20.05
N CYS A 149 -3.15 -15.23 -21.37
CA CYS A 149 -3.66 -16.40 -22.07
C CYS A 149 -2.71 -17.60 -21.92
N GLU A 150 -3.26 -18.82 -21.91
CA GLU A 150 -2.50 -20.07 -21.91
C GLU A 150 -2.89 -20.86 -23.16
N GLU A 151 -1.90 -21.40 -23.88
CA GLU A 151 -2.12 -22.06 -25.17
C GLU A 151 -3.08 -23.26 -25.08
N ASP A 152 -3.12 -23.95 -23.95
CA ASP A 152 -4.02 -25.07 -23.71
C ASP A 152 -5.50 -24.70 -23.75
N ASP A 153 -5.85 -23.43 -23.51
CA ASP A 153 -7.23 -22.95 -23.62
C ASP A 153 -7.69 -22.71 -25.06
N PHE A 154 -6.78 -22.77 -26.03
CA PHE A 154 -7.06 -22.49 -27.43
C PHE A 154 -7.16 -23.78 -28.25
N SER A 155 -7.83 -23.65 -29.39
CA SER A 155 -7.94 -24.66 -30.43
C SER A 155 -7.42 -24.10 -31.75
N GLY A 156 -7.31 -24.95 -32.77
CA GLY A 156 -6.92 -24.52 -34.13
C GLY A 156 -5.65 -25.20 -34.62
N PRO A 157 -5.28 -24.97 -35.89
CA PRO A 157 -4.05 -25.50 -36.45
C PRO A 157 -2.82 -24.90 -35.76
N LEU A 158 -1.75 -25.68 -35.70
CA LEU A 158 -0.43 -25.17 -35.35
C LEU A 158 0.14 -24.40 -36.53
N VAL A 159 0.59 -23.18 -36.30
CA VAL A 159 1.13 -22.28 -37.32
C VAL A 159 2.52 -21.79 -36.94
N GLU A 160 3.34 -21.58 -37.95
CA GLU A 160 4.60 -20.86 -37.81
C GLU A 160 4.33 -19.38 -37.58
N ALA A 161 5.11 -18.75 -36.71
CA ALA A 161 5.01 -17.32 -36.47
C ALA A 161 6.39 -16.66 -36.42
N LYS A 162 6.47 -15.47 -36.99
CA LYS A 162 7.73 -14.73 -37.07
C LYS A 162 8.28 -14.47 -35.66
N GLY A 163 9.51 -14.95 -35.42
CA GLY A 163 10.24 -14.77 -34.16
C GLY A 163 10.09 -15.91 -33.15
N LEU A 164 9.38 -16.98 -33.51
CA LEU A 164 9.32 -18.24 -32.76
C LEU A 164 9.90 -19.36 -33.63
N ASP A 165 10.52 -20.35 -33.00
CA ASP A 165 11.09 -21.54 -33.65
C ASP A 165 10.15 -22.76 -33.57
N LYS A 166 9.08 -22.66 -32.76
CA LYS A 166 8.02 -23.67 -32.64
C LYS A 166 6.71 -23.18 -33.22
N ASN A 167 5.89 -24.14 -33.63
CA ASN A 167 4.53 -23.87 -34.07
C ASN A 167 3.59 -23.83 -32.89
N HIS A 168 2.67 -22.87 -32.89
CA HIS A 168 1.68 -22.68 -31.84
C HIS A 168 0.29 -22.58 -32.43
N LYS A 169 -0.74 -22.78 -31.61
CA LYS A 169 -2.14 -22.68 -32.06
C LYS A 169 -2.41 -21.29 -32.61
N GLU A 170 -2.98 -21.21 -33.80
CA GLU A 170 -3.24 -19.96 -34.51
C GLU A 170 -4.01 -18.94 -33.64
N ASP A 171 -5.09 -19.39 -33.00
CA ASP A 171 -5.93 -18.51 -32.17
C ASP A 171 -5.22 -18.05 -30.88
N PHE A 172 -4.26 -18.84 -30.37
CA PHE A 172 -3.44 -18.46 -29.22
C PHE A 172 -2.50 -17.30 -29.58
N LEU A 173 -1.89 -17.30 -30.75
CA LEU A 173 -0.99 -16.21 -31.17
C LEU A 173 -1.76 -15.00 -31.71
N PHE A 174 -2.71 -15.24 -32.60
CA PHE A 174 -3.29 -14.22 -33.48
C PHE A 174 -4.73 -13.85 -33.16
N GLY A 175 -5.40 -14.58 -32.27
CA GLY A 175 -6.78 -14.32 -31.88
C GLY A 175 -6.93 -13.12 -30.94
N ALA A 176 -8.11 -12.51 -30.93
CA ALA A 176 -8.47 -11.40 -30.05
C ALA A 176 -8.64 -11.80 -28.57
N ARG A 177 -8.37 -13.06 -28.24
CA ARG A 177 -8.26 -13.58 -26.86
C ARG A 177 -6.84 -14.02 -26.50
N GLY A 178 -5.96 -14.14 -27.50
CA GLY A 178 -4.61 -14.68 -27.37
C GLY A 178 -3.53 -13.62 -27.12
N VAL A 179 -2.28 -13.96 -27.44
CA VAL A 179 -1.08 -13.15 -27.20
C VAL A 179 -1.19 -11.78 -27.87
N ALA A 180 -1.73 -11.71 -29.10
CA ALA A 180 -1.90 -10.43 -29.79
C ALA A 180 -2.78 -9.42 -29.02
N MET A 181 -3.76 -9.89 -28.24
CA MET A 181 -4.62 -9.03 -27.42
C MET A 181 -4.03 -8.79 -26.03
N GLN A 182 -3.59 -9.87 -25.37
CA GLN A 182 -3.12 -9.82 -23.98
C GLN A 182 -1.69 -9.28 -23.85
N GLY A 183 -0.96 -9.19 -24.96
CA GLY A 183 0.46 -8.81 -25.01
C GLY A 183 1.41 -9.95 -24.64
N THR A 184 0.99 -10.89 -23.79
CA THR A 184 1.76 -12.07 -23.40
C THR A 184 0.85 -13.29 -23.22
N GLY A 185 1.39 -14.48 -23.45
CA GLY A 185 0.75 -15.76 -23.15
C GLY A 185 1.78 -16.82 -22.77
N LYS A 186 1.30 -17.95 -22.25
CA LYS A 186 2.12 -19.10 -21.86
C LYS A 186 1.86 -20.27 -22.80
N ASP A 187 2.92 -20.83 -23.39
CA ASP A 187 2.81 -21.99 -24.28
C ASP A 187 2.63 -23.30 -23.49
N THR A 188 2.37 -24.39 -24.21
CA THR A 188 2.15 -25.73 -23.63
C THR A 188 3.39 -26.34 -22.94
N GLU A 189 4.57 -25.76 -23.15
CA GLU A 189 5.83 -26.17 -22.50
C GLU A 189 6.19 -25.26 -21.31
N GLY A 190 5.39 -24.22 -21.08
CA GLY A 190 5.54 -23.27 -19.99
C GLY A 190 6.40 -22.04 -20.28
N HIS A 191 6.83 -21.84 -21.52
CA HIS A 191 7.51 -20.62 -21.94
C HIS A 191 6.52 -19.47 -22.13
N TYR A 192 6.95 -18.26 -21.79
CA TYR A 192 6.16 -17.07 -22.08
C TYR A 192 6.49 -16.53 -23.47
N ILE A 193 5.45 -16.18 -24.21
CA ILE A 193 5.52 -15.60 -25.55
C ILE A 193 4.92 -14.20 -25.49
N GLY A 194 5.70 -13.21 -25.90
CA GLY A 194 5.31 -11.80 -25.94
C GLY A 194 5.09 -11.30 -27.37
N LEU A 195 4.06 -10.46 -27.55
CA LEU A 195 3.86 -9.72 -28.80
C LEU A 195 4.99 -8.69 -28.98
N THR A 196 5.66 -8.72 -30.12
CA THR A 196 6.70 -7.73 -30.47
C THR A 196 6.14 -6.65 -31.38
N GLN A 197 5.38 -7.05 -32.39
CA GLN A 197 4.80 -6.14 -33.37
C GLN A 197 3.49 -6.71 -33.88
N MET A 198 2.47 -5.85 -34.03
CA MET A 198 1.22 -6.16 -34.74
C MET A 198 1.07 -5.20 -35.92
N SER A 199 0.74 -5.73 -37.08
CA SER A 199 0.51 -4.94 -38.31
C SER A 199 -0.95 -5.01 -38.77
N GLY A 200 -1.46 -3.89 -39.28
CA GLY A 200 -2.82 -3.79 -39.84
C GLY A 200 -3.96 -3.69 -38.82
N GLY A 201 -3.70 -3.87 -37.53
CA GLY A 201 -4.72 -3.82 -36.48
C GLY A 201 -5.60 -5.07 -36.44
N TRP A 202 -6.87 -4.90 -36.07
CA TRP A 202 -7.81 -6.01 -35.83
C TRP A 202 -8.78 -6.19 -37.00
N HIS A 203 -8.94 -7.44 -37.45
CA HIS A 203 -10.15 -7.85 -38.15
C HIS A 203 -11.33 -7.80 -37.16
N ARG A 204 -12.49 -7.32 -37.63
CA ARG A 204 -13.72 -7.26 -36.83
C ARG A 204 -14.71 -8.31 -37.30
N ASN A 205 -15.33 -9.03 -36.37
CA ASN A 205 -16.39 -9.98 -36.68
C ASN A 205 -17.69 -9.26 -37.08
N SER A 206 -18.74 -10.02 -37.42
CA SER A 206 -20.05 -9.50 -37.83
C SER A 206 -20.74 -8.61 -36.79
N ARG A 207 -20.32 -8.65 -35.52
CA ARG A 207 -20.81 -7.79 -34.43
C ARG A 207 -19.94 -6.55 -34.22
N GLY A 208 -18.93 -6.33 -35.07
CA GLY A 208 -17.99 -5.23 -34.96
C GLY A 208 -16.93 -5.40 -33.87
N ALA A 209 -16.83 -6.55 -33.21
CA ALA A 209 -15.83 -6.80 -32.18
C ALA A 209 -14.52 -7.36 -32.80
N PRO A 210 -13.33 -7.05 -32.23
CA PRO A 210 -12.08 -7.67 -32.65
C PRO A 210 -12.16 -9.20 -32.60
N ASP A 211 -11.57 -9.84 -33.60
CA ASP A 211 -11.62 -11.29 -33.78
C ASP A 211 -10.21 -11.91 -33.90
N ARG A 212 -9.42 -11.42 -34.86
CA ARG A 212 -8.03 -11.81 -35.08
C ARG A 212 -7.21 -10.66 -35.66
N VAL A 213 -5.89 -10.75 -35.62
CA VAL A 213 -5.03 -9.75 -36.27
C VAL A 213 -5.30 -9.68 -37.78
N MET A 214 -5.14 -8.50 -38.37
CA MET A 214 -5.37 -8.29 -39.79
C MET A 214 -4.25 -8.89 -40.67
N SER A 215 -3.00 -8.90 -40.18
CA SER A 215 -1.85 -9.46 -40.90
C SER A 215 -1.03 -10.36 -39.98
N GLN A 216 -1.13 -11.68 -40.19
CA GLN A 216 -0.29 -12.65 -39.46
C GLN A 216 1.18 -12.53 -39.89
N THR A 217 1.46 -12.37 -41.18
CA THR A 217 2.82 -12.20 -41.72
C THR A 217 3.51 -10.91 -41.24
N GLY A 218 2.73 -9.87 -40.99
CA GLY A 218 3.21 -8.61 -40.42
C GLY A 218 3.19 -8.56 -38.88
N THR A 219 2.81 -9.66 -38.22
CA THR A 219 2.77 -9.79 -36.76
C THR A 219 3.92 -10.70 -36.31
N SER A 220 4.62 -10.31 -35.25
CA SER A 220 5.76 -11.08 -34.75
C SER A 220 5.79 -11.16 -33.22
N PHE A 221 6.40 -12.23 -32.74
CA PHE A 221 6.48 -12.58 -31.33
C PHE A 221 7.93 -12.86 -30.94
N ARG A 222 8.14 -13.08 -29.65
CA ARG A 222 9.42 -13.55 -29.09
C ARG A 222 9.15 -14.28 -27.79
N TYR A 223 10.04 -15.21 -27.43
CA TYR A 223 10.09 -15.71 -26.07
C TYR A 223 10.51 -14.59 -25.11
N VAL A 224 9.90 -14.57 -23.93
CA VAL A 224 10.18 -13.63 -22.84
C VAL A 224 10.31 -14.37 -21.52
N ASP A 225 11.06 -13.79 -20.58
CA ASP A 225 11.32 -14.43 -19.27
C ASP A 225 10.07 -14.51 -18.38
N GLY A 226 9.04 -13.73 -18.71
CA GLY A 226 7.79 -13.68 -17.95
C GLY A 226 6.85 -12.61 -18.46
N VAL A 227 5.73 -12.45 -17.77
CA VAL A 227 4.80 -11.36 -18.00
C VAL A 227 5.42 -10.06 -17.47
N VAL A 228 5.42 -9.01 -18.27
CA VAL A 228 6.02 -7.72 -17.93
C VAL A 228 4.91 -6.70 -17.66
N GLY A 229 4.81 -6.26 -16.41
CA GLY A 229 3.99 -5.13 -16.00
C GLY A 229 4.74 -3.80 -16.19
N LYS A 230 4.13 -2.71 -15.72
CA LYS A 230 4.72 -1.38 -15.86
C LYS A 230 6.04 -1.18 -15.10
N TYR A 231 6.23 -1.88 -13.98
CA TYR A 231 7.38 -1.70 -13.11
C TYR A 231 8.37 -2.87 -13.13
N GLY A 232 8.10 -3.92 -13.92
CA GLY A 232 8.99 -5.08 -14.04
C GLY A 232 8.24 -6.36 -14.35
N LEU A 233 8.86 -7.49 -14.05
CA LEU A 233 8.20 -8.79 -14.13
C LEU A 233 7.06 -8.87 -13.13
N VAL A 234 5.92 -9.42 -13.55
CA VAL A 234 4.79 -9.73 -12.67
C VAL A 234 4.75 -11.23 -12.41
N THR A 235 4.53 -11.58 -11.15
CA THR A 235 4.51 -12.97 -10.69
C THR A 235 3.12 -13.31 -10.15
N GLU A 236 2.62 -14.48 -10.52
CA GLU A 236 1.32 -14.97 -10.09
C GLU A 236 1.21 -14.96 -8.55
N ASN A 237 0.06 -14.53 -8.02
CA ASN A 237 -0.20 -14.47 -6.58
C ASN A 237 0.81 -13.64 -5.78
N HIS A 238 1.56 -12.77 -6.46
CA HIS A 238 2.53 -11.85 -5.87
C HIS A 238 2.27 -10.42 -6.33
N SER A 239 2.12 -10.23 -7.63
CA SER A 239 2.05 -8.91 -8.24
C SER A 239 0.61 -8.41 -8.40
N ILE A 240 0.42 -7.10 -8.22
CA ILE A 240 -0.84 -6.40 -8.41
C ILE A 240 -0.65 -5.17 -9.31
N ALA A 241 -1.67 -4.89 -10.12
CA ALA A 241 -1.83 -3.61 -10.79
C ALA A 241 -2.55 -2.63 -9.87
N VAL A 242 -2.04 -1.39 -9.78
CA VAL A 242 -2.57 -0.36 -8.87
C VAL A 242 -2.66 1.01 -9.54
N ASP A 243 -3.35 1.94 -8.89
CA ASP A 243 -3.20 3.38 -9.17
C ASP A 243 -1.98 3.93 -8.40
N PRO A 244 -0.91 4.37 -9.10
CA PRO A 244 0.31 4.86 -8.45
C PRO A 244 0.15 6.17 -7.66
N SER A 245 -0.98 6.87 -7.83
CA SER A 245 -1.32 8.03 -7.01
C SER A 245 -1.87 7.65 -5.63
N ILE A 246 -2.23 6.37 -5.42
CA ILE A 246 -2.77 5.82 -4.17
C ILE A 246 -1.80 4.84 -3.51
N ILE A 247 -1.27 3.89 -4.27
CA ILE A 247 -0.28 2.91 -3.81
C ILE A 247 1.03 3.17 -4.56
N PRO A 248 2.13 3.50 -3.88
CA PRO A 248 3.41 3.74 -4.56
C PRO A 248 3.87 2.51 -5.36
N PRO A 249 4.53 2.68 -6.52
CA PRO A 249 5.24 1.59 -7.19
C PRO A 249 6.14 0.79 -6.24
N HIS A 250 6.17 -0.53 -6.42
CA HIS A 250 6.90 -1.51 -5.59
C HIS A 250 6.49 -1.55 -4.11
N ALA A 251 5.41 -0.88 -3.73
CA ALA A 251 4.86 -1.01 -2.39
C ALA A 251 4.36 -2.43 -2.15
N LYS A 252 4.61 -2.92 -0.94
CA LYS A 252 3.99 -4.12 -0.40
C LYS A 252 2.72 -3.74 0.35
N VAL A 253 1.64 -4.45 0.08
CA VAL A 253 0.36 -4.31 0.79
C VAL A 253 -0.14 -5.67 1.25
N ASP A 254 -0.93 -5.70 2.32
CA ASP A 254 -1.72 -6.85 2.74
C ASP A 254 -3.19 -6.60 2.39
N ILE A 255 -3.78 -7.50 1.61
CA ILE A 255 -5.16 -7.39 1.14
C ILE A 255 -6.02 -8.42 1.90
N GLU A 256 -7.07 -7.95 2.57
CA GLU A 256 -7.97 -8.82 3.32
C GLU A 256 -8.57 -9.92 2.44
N GLY A 257 -8.35 -11.18 2.82
CA GLY A 257 -8.82 -12.36 2.09
C GLY A 257 -7.93 -12.81 0.93
N VAL A 258 -6.83 -12.11 0.65
CA VAL A 258 -5.87 -12.45 -0.42
C VAL A 258 -4.44 -12.60 0.13
N GLY A 259 -4.07 -11.74 1.08
CA GLY A 259 -2.74 -11.70 1.69
C GLY A 259 -1.79 -10.69 1.03
N PRO A 260 -0.47 -10.84 1.26
CA PRO A 260 0.53 -9.88 0.83
C PRO A 260 0.74 -9.84 -0.70
N ARG A 261 0.82 -8.64 -1.28
CA ARG A 261 1.06 -8.40 -2.71
C ARG A 261 1.97 -7.18 -2.94
N PHE A 262 2.55 -7.08 -4.13
CA PHE A 262 3.46 -6.01 -4.55
C PHE A 262 2.93 -5.24 -5.76
N ALA A 263 2.99 -3.91 -5.67
CA ALA A 263 2.59 -2.97 -6.72
C ALA A 263 3.58 -2.94 -7.89
N ASP A 264 3.59 -4.01 -8.69
CA ASP A 264 4.53 -4.22 -9.81
C ASP A 264 3.95 -3.80 -11.17
N ASP A 265 2.66 -3.42 -11.21
CA ASP A 265 1.98 -3.06 -12.45
C ASP A 265 1.00 -1.88 -12.31
N LYS A 266 0.50 -1.39 -13.45
CA LYS A 266 -0.64 -0.47 -13.55
C LYS A 266 -1.56 -0.89 -14.69
N GLY A 267 -2.86 -0.66 -14.53
CA GLY A 267 -3.82 -0.75 -15.63
C GLY A 267 -4.47 0.60 -15.94
N SER A 268 -4.90 0.82 -17.17
CA SER A 268 -5.58 2.06 -17.55
C SER A 268 -6.94 2.24 -16.85
N ALA A 269 -7.62 1.14 -16.57
CA ALA A 269 -8.88 1.07 -15.83
C ALA A 269 -8.70 1.02 -14.30
N ILE A 270 -7.48 0.73 -13.84
CA ILE A 270 -7.16 0.60 -12.41
C ILE A 270 -6.89 1.99 -11.86
N ARG A 271 -7.93 2.60 -11.29
CA ARG A 271 -7.95 3.99 -10.82
C ARG A 271 -8.45 4.07 -9.40
N THR A 272 -7.92 5.02 -8.64
CA THR A 272 -8.32 5.27 -7.25
C THR A 272 -8.16 4.01 -6.37
N TYR A 273 -9.20 3.60 -5.64
CA TYR A 273 -9.20 2.47 -4.73
C TYR A 273 -9.61 1.17 -5.45
N HIS A 274 -8.79 0.77 -6.43
CA HIS A 274 -8.95 -0.46 -7.21
C HIS A 274 -7.60 -1.17 -7.31
N ILE A 275 -7.58 -2.46 -6.98
CA ILE A 275 -6.44 -3.36 -7.16
C ILE A 275 -6.84 -4.49 -8.10
N ASP A 276 -5.98 -4.79 -9.07
CA ASP A 276 -6.11 -5.96 -9.93
C ASP A 276 -5.01 -6.97 -9.61
N ASN A 277 -5.36 -8.16 -9.15
CA ASN A 277 -4.40 -9.19 -8.78
C ASN A 277 -3.97 -10.01 -10.00
N PHE A 278 -2.66 -10.16 -10.22
CA PHE A 278 -2.19 -11.05 -11.27
C PHE A 278 -2.39 -12.51 -10.83
N ILE A 279 -3.32 -13.20 -11.49
CA ILE A 279 -3.73 -14.57 -11.12
C ILE A 279 -3.06 -15.65 -11.95
N GLY A 280 -2.16 -15.31 -12.88
CA GLY A 280 -1.39 -16.27 -13.66
C GLY A 280 -1.89 -16.43 -15.10
N ALA A 281 -1.72 -17.63 -15.65
CA ALA A 281 -2.05 -17.94 -17.04
C ALA A 281 -3.27 -18.87 -17.13
N GLY A 282 -4.13 -18.59 -18.11
CA GLY A 282 -5.20 -19.48 -18.55
C GLY A 282 -6.57 -19.33 -17.87
N GLU A 283 -7.58 -20.03 -18.38
CA GLU A 283 -8.96 -19.98 -17.88
C GLU A 283 -9.10 -20.69 -16.52
N SER A 284 -8.23 -21.66 -16.24
CA SER A 284 -8.26 -22.43 -14.99
C SER A 284 -8.07 -21.53 -13.75
N VAL A 285 -7.12 -20.61 -13.80
CA VAL A 285 -6.85 -19.65 -12.72
C VAL A 285 -7.98 -18.62 -12.61
N VAL A 286 -8.56 -18.18 -13.73
CA VAL A 286 -9.72 -17.28 -13.73
C VAL A 286 -10.92 -17.94 -13.04
N ARG A 287 -11.23 -19.19 -13.39
CA ARG A 287 -12.33 -19.94 -12.76
C ARG A 287 -12.13 -20.09 -11.25
N THR A 288 -10.90 -20.38 -10.83
CA THR A 288 -10.54 -20.49 -9.41
C THR A 288 -10.72 -19.17 -8.69
N TRP A 289 -10.21 -18.08 -9.26
CA TRP A 289 -10.35 -16.73 -8.71
C TRP A 289 -11.80 -16.29 -8.55
N MET A 290 -12.63 -16.53 -9.57
CA MET A 290 -14.05 -16.20 -9.56
C MET A 290 -14.82 -16.98 -8.48
N ARG A 291 -14.45 -18.24 -8.22
CA ARG A 291 -15.07 -19.07 -7.17
C ARG A 291 -14.58 -18.74 -5.77
N GLY A 292 -13.41 -18.13 -5.62
CA GLY A 292 -12.80 -17.78 -4.34
C GLY A 292 -13.51 -16.68 -3.53
N GLY A 293 -14.53 -16.03 -4.09
CA GLY A 293 -15.37 -15.05 -3.37
C GLY A 293 -14.71 -13.69 -3.09
N VAL A 294 -13.52 -13.44 -3.62
CA VAL A 294 -12.83 -12.14 -3.51
C VAL A 294 -13.11 -11.24 -4.71
N ASN A 295 -13.18 -11.79 -5.91
CA ASN A 295 -13.34 -10.99 -7.12
C ASN A 295 -14.61 -10.12 -7.08
N GLY A 296 -14.47 -8.83 -7.40
CA GLY A 296 -15.57 -7.86 -7.42
C GLY A 296 -15.99 -7.36 -6.03
N THR A 297 -15.28 -7.71 -4.97
CA THR A 297 -15.59 -7.26 -3.60
C THR A 297 -14.73 -6.09 -3.16
N LYS A 298 -15.19 -5.34 -2.15
CA LYS A 298 -14.42 -4.27 -1.50
C LYS A 298 -13.70 -4.82 -0.26
N ARG A 299 -12.38 -4.67 -0.19
CA ARG A 299 -11.54 -5.23 0.88
C ARG A 299 -10.71 -4.17 1.58
N ARG A 300 -10.42 -4.40 2.87
CA ARG A 300 -9.42 -3.58 3.59
C ARG A 300 -8.04 -3.89 3.05
N VAL A 301 -7.20 -2.85 3.00
CA VAL A 301 -5.81 -2.96 2.55
C VAL A 301 -4.91 -2.25 3.55
N LYS A 302 -3.87 -2.97 4.00
CA LYS A 302 -2.81 -2.43 4.83
C LYS A 302 -1.58 -2.16 3.97
N TYR A 303 -1.04 -0.96 4.03
CA TYR A 303 0.29 -0.66 3.52
C TYR A 303 1.35 -1.26 4.45
N LEU A 304 2.32 -1.98 3.89
CA LEU A 304 3.38 -2.66 4.64
C LEU A 304 4.78 -2.07 4.40
N GLY A 305 4.92 -1.06 3.55
CA GLY A 305 6.19 -0.44 3.18
C GLY A 305 6.51 -0.54 1.68
N GLY A 306 7.52 0.22 1.23
CA GLY A 306 8.10 0.09 -0.11
C GLY A 306 9.17 -0.99 -0.14
N GLY A 307 9.18 -1.84 -1.18
CA GLY A 307 10.39 -2.55 -1.57
C GLY A 307 11.45 -1.54 -2.01
N VAL A 308 12.68 -1.69 -1.50
CA VAL A 308 13.85 -0.95 -1.96
C VAL A 308 14.19 -1.39 -3.39
#